data_AF-A0A8S2TBX8-F1
#
_entry.id   AF-A0A8S2TBX8-F1
#
_cell.length_a   1.000
_cell.length_b   1.000
_cell.length_c   1.000
_cell.angle_alpha   90.00
_cell.angle_beta   90.00
_cell.angle_gamma   90.00
#
_symmetry.space_group_name_H-M   'P 1'
#
loop_
_entity.id
_entity.type
_entity.pdbx_description
1 polymer ?
#
loop_
_entity_poly.entity_id
_entity_poly.type
_entity_poly.pdbx_seq_one_letter_code
_entity_poly.pdbx_strand_id
1 'polypeptide(L)'
;QNSLFYQGYEQLHENAHLLCRTRDQRLWRANYIGMHSADQVGPYRDSITGMSSDICSTRLPLFILCPKGRMNIGLNRDQWIPNVFPLNQSIPIEIVKQYRFIGQLMGMAI
;
A
#
# COMPACT_ATOMS: atom_id res chain seq x y z
N GLN A 1 3.63 3.68 12.79
CA GLN A 1 4.85 3.67 11.95
C GLN A 1 5.45 2.26 11.77
N ASN A 2 4.93 1.19 12.39
CA ASN A 2 5.41 -0.19 12.17
C ASN A 2 4.57 -0.99 11.15
N SER A 3 4.05 -0.36 10.10
CA SER A 3 3.32 -1.06 9.04
C SER A 3 4.28 -1.49 7.92
N LEU A 4 3.99 -2.61 7.26
CA LEU A 4 4.76 -3.06 6.11
C LEU A 4 4.64 -2.06 4.95
N PHE A 5 3.46 -1.43 4.80
CA PHE A 5 3.29 -0.34 3.85
C PHE A 5 4.26 0.81 4.09
N TYR A 6 4.42 1.27 5.34
CA TYR A 6 5.29 2.39 5.64
C TYR A 6 6.77 2.04 5.40
N GLN A 7 7.19 0.83 5.80
CA GLN A 7 8.55 0.35 5.52
C GLN A 7 8.84 0.22 4.01
N GLY A 8 7.87 -0.29 3.24
CA GLY A 8 7.96 -0.37 1.78
C GLY A 8 7.99 1.02 1.13
N TYR A 9 7.16 1.95 1.61
CA TYR A 9 7.13 3.34 1.15
C TYR A 9 8.50 4.00 1.35
N GLU A 10 9.04 3.99 2.57
CA GLU A 10 10.34 4.60 2.89
C GLU A 10 11.47 4.07 2.00
N GLN A 11 11.45 2.78 1.66
CA GLN A 11 12.52 2.16 0.86
C GLN A 11 12.33 2.27 -0.66
N LEU A 12 11.09 2.29 -1.15
CA LEU A 12 10.79 2.11 -2.57
C LEU A 12 10.23 3.36 -3.26
N HIS A 13 9.61 4.30 -2.52
CA HIS A 13 8.78 5.34 -3.15
C HIS A 13 9.55 6.27 -4.10
N GLU A 14 10.81 6.60 -3.79
CA GLU A 14 11.64 7.46 -4.65
C GLU A 14 11.92 6.81 -6.01
N ASN A 15 12.23 5.51 -6.00
CA ASN A 15 12.64 4.75 -7.17
C ASN A 15 11.50 3.94 -7.81
N ALA A 16 10.29 3.98 -7.25
CA ALA A 16 9.15 3.18 -7.70
C ALA A 16 8.84 3.37 -9.19
N HIS A 17 9.07 4.57 -9.73
CA HIS A 17 8.88 4.87 -11.15
C HIS A 17 9.84 4.11 -12.09
N LEU A 18 11.05 3.78 -11.62
CA LEU A 18 12.02 2.97 -12.35
C LEU A 18 11.64 1.48 -12.28
N LEU A 19 11.21 1.05 -11.10
CA LEU A 19 10.75 -0.32 -10.88
C LEU A 19 9.56 -0.65 -11.79
N CYS A 20 8.57 0.24 -11.90
CA CYS A 20 7.42 0.09 -12.80
C CYS A 20 7.79 -0.11 -14.29
N ARG A 21 9.01 0.23 -14.72
CA ARG A 21 9.45 0.14 -16.13
C ARG A 21 10.21 -1.14 -16.44
N THR A 22 10.55 -1.92 -15.43
CA THR A 22 11.35 -3.13 -15.60
C THR A 22 10.42 -4.28 -15.99
N ARG A 23 10.84 -5.14 -16.92
CA ARG A 23 10.07 -6.34 -17.36
C ARG A 23 10.26 -7.54 -16.43
N ASP A 24 10.87 -7.34 -15.26
CA ASP A 24 11.09 -8.41 -14.31
C ASP A 24 9.77 -8.75 -13.61
N GLN A 25 9.55 -10.03 -13.34
CA GLN A 25 8.39 -10.49 -12.57
C GLN A 25 8.51 -10.10 -11.08
N ARG A 26 9.68 -9.64 -10.63
CA ARG A 26 9.94 -9.25 -9.24
C ARG A 26 10.55 -7.86 -9.21
N LEU A 27 9.77 -6.93 -8.70
CA LEU A 27 10.15 -5.52 -8.67
C LEU A 27 11.02 -5.15 -7.47
N TRP A 28 10.99 -5.95 -6.40
CA TRP A 28 11.87 -5.81 -5.25
C TRP A 28 12.15 -7.17 -4.61
N ARG A 29 13.18 -7.20 -3.76
CA ARG A 29 13.53 -8.35 -2.92
C ARG A 29 13.14 -8.04 -1.48
N ALA A 30 12.19 -8.80 -0.93
CA ALA A 30 11.77 -8.65 0.45
C ALA A 30 12.62 -9.54 1.37
N ASN A 31 13.24 -8.94 2.39
CA ASN A 31 13.99 -9.64 3.42
C ASN A 31 13.37 -9.34 4.79
N TYR A 32 12.80 -10.37 5.42
CA TYR A 32 12.22 -10.24 6.77
C TYR A 32 13.29 -10.56 7.81
N ILE A 33 13.53 -9.63 8.73
CA ILE A 33 14.51 -9.79 9.82
C ILE A 33 14.13 -11.02 10.65
N GLY A 34 15.05 -11.96 10.82
CA GLY A 34 14.83 -13.19 11.59
C GLY A 34 14.17 -14.33 10.81
N MET A 35 13.78 -14.13 9.55
CA MET A 35 13.32 -15.22 8.68
C MET A 35 14.44 -15.67 7.74
N HIS A 36 14.76 -16.97 7.78
CA HIS A 36 15.59 -17.60 6.76
C HIS A 36 14.68 -18.13 5.64
N SER A 37 14.53 -17.35 4.57
CA SER A 37 13.83 -17.77 3.36
C SER A 37 14.86 -18.08 2.27
N ALA A 38 14.89 -19.33 1.82
CA ALA A 38 15.66 -19.73 0.63
C ALA A 38 14.96 -19.23 -0.65
N ASP A 39 13.63 -19.25 -0.64
CA ASP A 39 12.80 -18.80 -1.75
C ASP A 39 12.48 -17.32 -1.62
N GLN A 40 12.82 -16.54 -2.65
CA GLN A 40 12.52 -15.09 -2.69
C GLN A 40 11.09 -14.78 -3.18
N VAL A 41 10.37 -15.78 -3.68
CA VAL A 41 8.99 -15.62 -4.19
C VAL A 41 8.00 -15.44 -3.05
N GLY A 42 8.13 -16.23 -1.98
CA GLY A 42 7.27 -16.14 -0.79
C GLY A 42 7.34 -14.75 -0.16
N PRO A 43 8.52 -14.28 0.27
CA PRO A 43 8.67 -12.96 0.86
C PRO A 43 8.17 -11.81 -0.02
N TYR A 44 8.37 -11.90 -1.34
CA TYR A 44 7.85 -10.90 -2.27
C TYR A 44 6.31 -10.85 -2.23
N ARG A 45 5.64 -12.00 -2.38
CA ARG A 45 4.17 -12.08 -2.32
C ARG A 45 3.64 -11.65 -0.95
N ASP A 46 4.28 -12.12 0.11
CA ASP A 46 3.91 -11.78 1.49
C ASP A 46 4.03 -10.27 1.73
N SER A 47 5.03 -9.62 1.15
CA SER A 47 5.20 -8.17 1.26
C SER A 47 4.07 -7.41 0.57
N ILE A 48 3.62 -7.84 -0.61
CA ILE A 48 2.46 -7.25 -1.29
C ILE A 48 1.20 -7.45 -0.44
N THR A 49 0.94 -8.68 0.01
CA THR A 49 -0.23 -8.99 0.83
C THR A 49 -0.24 -8.18 2.12
N GLY A 50 0.91 -8.05 2.79
CA GLY A 50 1.05 -7.25 4.00
C GLY A 50 0.77 -5.76 3.75
N MET A 51 1.34 -5.19 2.69
CA MET A 51 1.09 -3.79 2.30
C MET A 51 -0.39 -3.57 1.95
N SER A 52 -1.02 -4.47 1.18
CA SER A 52 -2.45 -4.39 0.87
C SER A 52 -3.32 -4.47 2.12
N SER A 53 -2.97 -5.33 3.08
CA SER A 53 -3.68 -5.42 4.37
C SER A 53 -3.53 -4.14 5.19
N ASP A 54 -2.40 -3.46 5.14
CA ASP A 54 -2.20 -2.19 5.85
C ASP A 54 -3.00 -1.06 5.20
N ILE A 55 -3.00 -0.98 3.87
CA ILE A 55 -3.77 0.01 3.08
C ILE A 55 -5.28 -0.15 3.34
N CYS A 56 -5.78 -1.39 3.34
CA CYS A 56 -7.18 -1.73 3.63
C CYS A 56 -7.41 -1.93 5.13
N SER A 57 -6.85 -1.07 5.97
CA SER A 57 -7.07 -1.09 7.42
C SER A 57 -7.20 0.33 7.98
N THR A 58 -7.66 0.42 9.23
CA THR A 58 -7.73 1.69 9.96
C THR A 58 -6.36 2.16 10.50
N ARG A 59 -5.27 1.43 10.21
CA ARG A 59 -3.91 1.76 10.68
C ARG A 59 -3.27 2.92 9.95
N LEU A 60 -3.72 3.21 8.72
CA LEU A 60 -3.21 4.28 7.88
C LEU A 60 -4.32 5.30 7.62
N PRO A 61 -4.06 6.62 7.73
CA PRO A 61 -5.06 7.66 7.47
C PRO A 61 -5.27 7.91 5.95
N LEU A 62 -5.09 6.87 5.12
CA LEU A 62 -5.11 6.94 3.66
C LEU A 62 -6.45 6.50 3.10
N PHE A 63 -7.02 5.39 3.54
CA PHE A 63 -8.31 4.93 3.06
C PHE A 63 -9.29 4.77 4.21
N ILE A 64 -10.57 4.94 3.89
CA ILE A 64 -11.67 4.66 4.80
C ILE A 64 -12.60 3.65 4.16
N LEU A 65 -13.19 2.79 4.99
CA LEU A 65 -14.22 1.88 4.54
C LEU A 65 -15.42 2.69 4.03
N CYS A 66 -15.99 2.27 2.90
CA CYS A 66 -17.12 2.99 2.32
C CYS A 66 -18.30 3.07 3.33
N PRO A 67 -19.21 4.05 3.20
CA PRO A 67 -20.33 4.21 4.15
C PRO A 67 -21.14 2.92 4.36
N LYS A 68 -21.37 2.15 3.29
CA LYS A 68 -22.08 0.87 3.34
C LYS A 68 -21.32 -0.20 4.11
N GLY A 69 -20.00 -0.25 3.98
CA GLY A 69 -19.14 -1.14 4.75
C GLY A 69 -19.12 -0.78 6.24
N ARG A 70 -19.10 0.51 6.58
CA ARG A 70 -19.16 0.97 7.99
C ARG A 70 -20.47 0.59 8.67
N MET A 71 -21.59 0.64 7.95
CA MET A 71 -22.88 0.19 8.46
C MET A 71 -23.09 -1.32 8.34
N ASN A 72 -22.22 -2.03 7.61
CA ASN A 72 -22.35 -3.43 7.24
C ASN A 72 -23.67 -3.75 6.51
N ILE A 73 -24.12 -2.86 5.61
CA ILE A 73 -25.41 -2.99 4.91
C ILE A 73 -25.20 -3.14 3.39
N GLY A 74 -25.84 -4.15 2.80
CA GLY A 74 -25.96 -4.29 1.35
C GLY A 74 -24.68 -4.76 0.62
N LEU A 75 -24.53 -4.33 -0.63
CA LEU A 75 -23.36 -4.60 -1.47
C LEU A 75 -22.22 -3.62 -1.18
N ASN A 76 -20.99 -3.97 -1.59
CA ASN A 76 -19.77 -3.16 -1.49
C ASN A 76 -19.26 -2.94 -0.06
N ARG A 77 -19.56 -3.85 0.86
CA ARG A 77 -19.19 -3.72 2.29
C ARG A 77 -17.68 -3.81 2.55
N ASP A 78 -16.96 -4.38 1.60
CA ASP A 78 -15.53 -4.60 1.57
C ASP A 78 -14.76 -3.52 0.79
N GLN A 79 -15.46 -2.52 0.24
CA GLN A 79 -14.85 -1.49 -0.60
C GLN A 79 -14.27 -0.35 0.25
N TRP A 80 -13.07 0.08 -0.12
CA TRP A 80 -12.32 1.18 0.49
C TRP A 80 -12.27 2.37 -0.45
N ILE A 81 -12.37 3.58 0.10
CA ILE A 81 -12.31 4.84 -0.65
C ILE A 81 -11.22 5.74 -0.07
N PRO A 82 -10.60 6.63 -0.88
CA PRO A 82 -9.64 7.60 -0.37
C PRO A 82 -10.23 8.42 0.78
N ASN A 83 -9.41 8.67 1.79
CA ASN A 83 -9.82 9.45 2.94
C ASN A 83 -10.12 10.91 2.53
N VAL A 84 -11.13 11.50 3.16
CA VAL A 84 -11.56 12.87 2.89
C VAL A 84 -10.78 13.81 3.79
N PHE A 85 -10.03 14.73 3.20
CA PHE A 85 -9.31 15.78 3.92
C PHE A 85 -10.15 17.07 4.00
N PRO A 86 -10.01 17.88 5.06
CA PRO A 86 -10.78 19.11 5.21
C PRO A 86 -10.58 20.07 4.02
N LEU A 87 -11.68 20.60 3.48
CA LEU A 87 -11.67 21.49 2.29
C LEU A 87 -10.81 22.76 2.47
N ASN A 88 -10.66 23.22 3.71
CA ASN A 88 -9.95 24.45 4.04
C ASN A 88 -8.47 24.21 4.42
N GLN A 89 -7.96 22.99 4.23
CA GLN A 89 -6.58 22.63 4.57
C GLN A 89 -5.91 21.91 3.42
N SER A 90 -4.65 22.27 3.17
CA SER A 90 -3.81 21.52 2.24
C SER A 90 -3.53 20.13 2.78
N ILE A 91 -3.63 19.12 1.91
CA ILE A 91 -3.25 17.75 2.23
C ILE A 91 -1.73 17.73 2.54
N PRO A 92 -1.29 17.12 3.66
CA PRO A 92 0.13 17.01 3.97
C PRO A 92 0.91 16.35 2.82
N ILE A 93 2.08 16.91 2.47
CA ILE A 93 2.87 16.44 1.32
C ILE A 93 3.23 14.95 1.43
N GLU A 94 3.46 14.44 2.64
CA GLU A 94 3.77 13.03 2.88
C GLU A 94 2.57 12.12 2.54
N ILE A 95 1.35 12.56 2.80
CA ILE A 95 0.14 11.82 2.40
C ILE A 95 0.03 11.80 0.88
N VAL A 96 0.30 12.92 0.20
CA VAL A 96 0.29 13.00 -1.26
C VAL A 96 1.31 12.03 -1.88
N LYS A 97 2.53 11.98 -1.33
CA LYS A 97 3.57 11.04 -1.76
C LYS A 97 3.17 9.58 -1.51
N GLN A 98 2.53 9.29 -0.37
CA GLN A 98 2.03 7.94 -0.07
C GLN A 98 0.94 7.51 -1.05
N TYR A 99 -0.01 8.38 -1.41
CA TYR A 99 -1.00 8.09 -2.45
C TYR A 99 -0.36 7.86 -3.83
N ARG A 100 0.66 8.66 -4.18
CA ARG A 100 1.43 8.43 -5.41
C ARG A 100 2.08 7.05 -5.42
N PHE A 101 2.69 6.64 -4.30
CA PHE A 101 3.29 5.33 -4.17
C PHE A 101 2.26 4.20 -4.28
N ILE A 102 1.07 4.35 -3.69
CA ILE A 102 -0.04 3.39 -3.86
C ILE A 102 -0.43 3.25 -5.32
N GLY A 103 -0.58 4.37 -6.05
CA GLY A 103 -0.87 4.33 -7.48
C GLY A 103 0.19 3.59 -8.28
N GLN A 104 1.47 3.75 -7.92
CA GLN A 104 2.56 3.00 -8.52
C GLN A 104 2.47 1.50 -8.19
N LEU A 105 2.22 1.13 -6.93
CA LEU A 105 2.01 -0.27 -6.53
C LEU A 105 0.84 -0.92 -7.28
N MET A 106 -0.26 -0.20 -7.50
CA MET A 106 -1.39 -0.70 -8.28
C MET A 106 -1.00 -0.91 -9.75
N GLY A 107 -0.25 0.02 -10.34
CA GLY A 107 0.26 -0.14 -11.71
C GLY A 107 1.27 -1.27 -11.87
N MET A 108 2.02 -1.59 -10.80
CA MET A 108 2.94 -2.73 -10.76
C MET A 108 2.22 -4.09 -10.68
N ALA A 109 0.97 -4.11 -10.23
CA ALA A 109 0.19 -5.32 -10.00
C ALA A 109 -0.65 -5.77 -11.21
N ILE A 110 -0.59 -5.02 -12.32
CA ILE A 110 -1.33 -5.24 -13.58
C ILE A 110 -0.34 -5.64 -14.66
#